data_AF-A0A519BSS4-F1
#
_entry.id   AF-A0A519BSS4-F1
#
_cell.length_a   1.000
_cell.length_b   1.000
_cell.length_c   1.000
_cell.angle_alpha   90.00
_cell.angle_beta   90.00
_cell.angle_gamma   90.00
#
_symmetry.space_group_name_H-M   'P 1'
#
loop_
_entity.id
_entity.type
_entity.pdbx_description
1 polymer ?
#
loop_
_entity_poly.entity_id
_entity_poly.type
_entity_poly.pdbx_seq_one_letter_code
_entity_poly.pdbx_strand_id
1 'polypeptide(L)'
;MKTVRIRQKITDYLSPGPRNTSEILEHINSTMRHGTTSQQLGNVLSKDKHVIKIGFVKKSGILSGGYDICQWATPEWVREHMLELDSNEIVYKTLNGSVKTYFLSNKELKKFRNFQESLDDIIV
;
A
#
# COMPACT_ATOMS: atom_id res chain seq x y z
N MET A 1 -10.88 -13.76 12.77
CA MET A 1 -12.06 -13.19 12.07
C MET A 1 -11.95 -11.68 11.82
N LYS A 2 -11.78 -10.79 12.82
CA LYS A 2 -11.74 -9.32 12.60
C LYS A 2 -10.60 -8.86 11.68
N THR A 3 -9.39 -9.39 11.87
CA THR A 3 -8.22 -9.03 11.06
C THR A 3 -8.30 -9.54 9.61
N VAL A 4 -9.05 -10.61 9.34
CA VAL A 4 -9.23 -11.10 7.96
C VAL A 4 -10.16 -10.17 7.19
N ARG A 5 -11.28 -9.76 7.82
CA ARG A 5 -12.27 -8.86 7.21
C ARG A 5 -11.72 -7.46 6.93
N ILE A 6 -10.90 -6.91 7.83
CA ILE A 6 -10.25 -5.60 7.60
C ILE A 6 -9.23 -5.69 6.46
N ARG A 7 -8.46 -6.77 6.36
CA ARG A 7 -7.49 -6.97 5.28
C ARG A 7 -8.16 -7.04 3.92
N GLN A 8 -9.23 -7.83 3.78
CA GLN A 8 -9.98 -7.89 2.52
C GLN A 8 -10.49 -6.50 2.10
N LYS A 9 -11.12 -5.75 3.02
CA LYS A 9 -11.58 -4.38 2.75
C LYS A 9 -10.44 -3.45 2.33
N ILE A 10 -9.27 -3.58 2.94
CA ILE A 10 -8.09 -2.80 2.57
C ILE A 10 -7.66 -3.15 1.14
N THR A 11 -7.51 -4.44 0.82
CA THR A 11 -7.12 -4.89 -0.52
C THR A 11 -8.12 -4.43 -1.58
N ASP A 12 -9.42 -4.56 -1.33
CA ASP A 12 -10.47 -4.10 -2.23
C ASP A 12 -10.35 -2.58 -2.48
N TYR A 13 -10.10 -1.80 -1.42
CA TYR A 13 -9.96 -0.34 -1.49
C TYR A 13 -8.67 0.11 -2.20
N LEU A 14 -7.62 -0.71 -2.15
CA LEU A 14 -6.35 -0.46 -2.83
C LEU A 14 -6.32 -0.95 -4.28
N SER A 15 -7.27 -1.79 -4.70
CA SER A 15 -7.31 -2.34 -6.07
C SER A 15 -7.28 -1.28 -7.18
N PRO A 16 -7.93 -0.09 -7.06
CA PRO A 16 -7.88 0.92 -8.11
C PRO A 16 -6.57 1.72 -8.13
N GLY A 17 -5.71 1.54 -7.13
CA GLY A 17 -4.42 2.21 -7.05
C GLY A 17 -4.04 2.67 -5.63
N PRO A 18 -2.88 3.32 -5.49
CA PRO A 18 -2.27 3.54 -4.19
C PRO A 18 -3.07 4.49 -3.31
N ARG A 19 -3.04 4.25 -2.00
CA ARG A 19 -3.64 5.11 -0.98
C ARG A 19 -2.69 5.32 0.19
N ASN A 20 -2.78 6.47 0.82
CA ASN A 20 -2.03 6.76 2.04
C ASN A 20 -2.76 6.25 3.28
N THR A 21 -2.03 6.10 4.40
CA THR A 21 -2.60 5.56 5.65
C THR A 21 -3.85 6.29 6.12
N SER A 22 -3.95 7.61 5.92
CA SER A 22 -5.11 8.40 6.36
C SER A 22 -6.35 8.09 5.53
N GLU A 23 -6.21 7.97 4.20
CA GLU A 23 -7.32 7.60 3.29
C GLU A 23 -7.86 6.20 3.64
N ILE A 24 -6.95 5.25 3.91
CA ILE A 24 -7.34 3.88 4.30
C ILE A 24 -8.04 3.90 5.67
N LEU A 25 -7.54 4.68 6.63
CA LEU A 25 -8.14 4.80 7.95
C LEU A 25 -9.57 5.34 7.88
N GLU A 26 -9.78 6.39 7.10
CA GLU A 26 -11.08 6.98 6.87
C GLU A 26 -12.05 5.98 6.21
N HIS A 27 -11.59 5.27 5.18
CA HIS A 27 -12.40 4.24 4.51
C HIS A 27 -12.80 3.09 5.47
N ILE A 28 -11.87 2.63 6.30
CA ILE A 28 -12.16 1.56 7.25
C ILE A 28 -13.13 2.03 8.34
N ASN A 29 -12.92 3.22 8.90
CA ASN A 29 -13.75 3.74 9.98
C ASN A 29 -15.15 4.15 9.52
N SER A 30 -15.31 4.55 8.25
CA SER A 30 -16.63 4.86 7.68
C SER A 30 -17.43 3.61 7.28
N THR A 31 -16.77 2.47 7.03
CA THR A 31 -17.44 1.25 6.53
C THR A 31 -17.50 0.09 7.54
N MET A 32 -17.12 0.32 8.79
CA MET A 32 -17.15 -0.68 9.87
C MET A 32 -17.86 -0.14 11.13
N ARG A 33 -18.64 -1.00 11.80
CA ARG A 33 -19.33 -0.66 13.06
C ARG A 33 -18.36 -0.23 14.18
N HIS A 34 -17.19 -0.86 14.22
CA HIS A 34 -16.11 -0.51 15.12
C HIS A 34 -14.85 -0.30 14.29
N GLY A 35 -14.37 0.94 14.27
CA GLY A 35 -13.16 1.34 13.56
C GLY A 35 -11.88 0.79 14.18
N THR A 36 -10.77 1.38 13.75
CA THR A 36 -9.41 1.13 14.22
C THR A 36 -8.67 2.45 14.43
N THR A 37 -7.55 2.43 15.16
CA THR A 37 -6.64 3.57 15.24
C THR A 37 -5.64 3.55 14.09
N SER A 38 -5.02 4.70 13.80
CA SER A 38 -3.93 4.83 12.81
C SER A 38 -2.76 3.88 13.10
N GLN A 39 -2.37 3.76 14.38
CA GLN A 39 -1.28 2.88 14.81
C GLN A 39 -1.62 1.40 14.62
N GLN A 40 -2.84 1.00 15.00
CA GLN A 40 -3.31 -0.38 14.77
C GLN A 40 -3.39 -0.69 13.28
N LEU A 41 -3.88 0.24 12.46
CA LEU A 41 -3.94 0.09 11.01
C LEU A 41 -2.53 -0.05 10.42
N GLY A 42 -1.59 0.81 10.82
CA GLY A 42 -0.19 0.73 10.37
C GLY A 42 0.46 -0.62 10.68
N ASN A 43 0.15 -1.19 11.84
CA ASN A 43 0.60 -2.54 12.23
C ASN A 43 -0.03 -3.64 11.35
N VAL A 44 -1.31 -3.51 11.01
CA VAL A 44 -2.00 -4.45 10.10
C VAL A 44 -1.38 -4.39 8.71
N LEU A 45 -1.23 -3.19 8.13
CA LEU A 45 -0.67 -2.97 6.80
C LEU A 45 0.76 -3.48 6.68
N SER A 46 1.60 -3.18 7.68
CA SER A 46 3.02 -3.59 7.67
C SER A 46 3.22 -5.10 7.72
N LYS A 47 2.26 -5.84 8.30
CA LYS A 47 2.32 -7.31 8.46
C LYS A 47 1.57 -8.08 7.37
N ASP A 48 0.72 -7.42 6.60
CA ASP A 48 -0.08 -8.10 5.57
C ASP A 48 0.75 -8.34 4.31
N LYS A 49 0.85 -9.60 3.85
CA LYS A 49 1.59 -9.95 2.63
C LYS A 49 0.93 -9.41 1.34
N HIS A 50 -0.37 -9.12 1.37
CA HIS A 50 -1.13 -8.63 0.21
C HIS A 50 -1.16 -7.11 0.10
N VAL A 51 -0.29 -6.41 0.83
CA VAL A 51 -0.15 -4.96 0.78
C VAL A 51 1.32 -4.60 0.82
N ILE A 52 1.78 -3.76 -0.10
CA ILE A 52 3.17 -3.31 -0.19
C ILE A 52 3.23 -1.83 0.18
N LYS A 53 4.19 -1.44 1.03
CA LYS A 53 4.48 -0.04 1.29
C LYS A 53 5.34 0.52 0.16
N ILE A 54 4.79 1.44 -0.61
CA ILE A 54 5.45 1.97 -1.81
C ILE A 54 6.16 3.31 -1.57
N GLY A 55 5.87 4.01 -0.48
CA GLY A 55 6.51 5.30 -0.20
C GLY A 55 5.83 6.09 0.90
N PHE A 56 5.96 7.41 0.81
CA PHE A 56 5.40 8.35 1.78
C PHE A 56 4.94 9.64 1.10
N VAL A 57 3.93 10.29 1.69
CA VAL A 57 3.56 11.69 1.43
C VAL A 57 4.12 12.53 2.56
N LYS A 58 4.97 13.51 2.23
CA LYS A 58 5.40 14.51 3.20
C LYS A 58 4.25 15.48 3.47
N LYS A 59 3.91 15.66 4.74
CA LYS A 59 3.05 16.74 5.21
C LYS A 59 3.90 17.67 6.05
N SER A 60 3.94 18.94 5.70
CA SER A 60 4.58 19.98 6.49
C SER A 60 3.59 21.10 6.71
N GLY A 61 3.45 21.53 7.96
CA GLY A 61 2.61 22.65 8.36
C GLY A 61 3.30 23.47 9.45
N ILE A 62 3.10 24.79 9.43
CA ILE A 62 3.70 25.73 10.40
C ILE A 62 3.32 25.36 11.84
N LEU A 63 2.09 24.88 12.05
CA LEU A 63 1.55 24.55 13.37
C LEU A 63 1.74 23.07 13.76
N SER A 64 1.69 22.16 12.78
CA SER A 64 1.70 20.71 13.03
C SER A 64 3.08 20.06 12.93
N GLY A 65 4.10 20.82 12.51
CA GLY A 65 5.40 20.26 12.16
C GLY A 65 5.37 19.42 10.88
N GLY A 66 6.50 18.82 10.55
CA GLY A 66 6.67 17.90 9.43
C GLY A 66 6.46 16.44 9.83
N TYR A 67 5.63 15.70 9.11
CA TYR A 67 5.46 14.27 9.27
C TYR A 67 5.23 13.56 7.94
N ASP A 68 5.60 12.30 7.87
CA ASP A 68 5.45 11.46 6.68
C ASP A 68 4.26 10.51 6.84
N ILE A 69 3.39 10.45 5.83
CA ILE A 69 2.26 9.50 5.77
C ILE A 69 2.63 8.38 4.81
N CYS A 70 2.66 7.13 5.28
CA CYS A 70 2.96 5.99 4.42
C CYS A 70 1.94 5.85 3.27
N GLN A 71 2.41 5.44 2.09
CA GLN A 71 1.57 5.02 0.96
C GLN A 71 1.68 3.52 0.73
N TRP A 72 0.57 2.95 0.30
CA TRP A 72 0.35 1.51 0.17
C TRP A 72 -0.31 1.18 -1.16
N ALA A 73 0.00 0.01 -1.71
CA ALA A 73 -0.63 -0.55 -2.89
C ALA A 73 -0.74 -2.08 -2.78
N THR A 74 -1.52 -2.71 -3.64
CA THR A 74 -1.53 -4.17 -3.75
C THR A 74 -0.29 -4.66 -4.54
N PRO A 75 0.20 -5.87 -4.29
CA PRO A 75 1.27 -6.47 -5.09
C PRO A 75 0.94 -6.51 -6.60
N GLU A 76 -0.31 -6.79 -6.96
CA GLU A 76 -0.76 -6.82 -8.35
C GLU A 76 -0.60 -5.45 -9.01
N TRP A 77 -1.00 -4.38 -8.31
CA TRP A 77 -0.83 -3.02 -8.78
C TRP A 77 0.65 -2.67 -8.94
N VAL A 78 1.51 -3.09 -8.00
CA VAL A 78 2.96 -2.89 -8.09
C VAL A 78 3.52 -3.59 -9.33
N ARG A 79 3.14 -4.84 -9.58
CA ARG A 79 3.59 -5.62 -10.75
C ARG A 79 3.24 -4.94 -12.08
N GLU A 80 2.08 -4.31 -12.16
CA GLU A 80 1.61 -3.62 -13.38
C GLU A 80 2.34 -2.30 -13.67
N HIS A 81 2.93 -1.67 -12.64
CA HIS A 81 3.51 -0.32 -12.74
C HIS A 81 5.03 -0.29 -12.50
N MET A 82 5.64 -1.45 -12.22
CA MET A 82 7.08 -1.62 -12.10
C MET A 82 7.68 -1.76 -13.50
N LEU A 83 8.70 -0.96 -13.80
CA LEU A 83 9.29 -0.88 -15.15
C LEU A 83 9.92 -2.19 -15.60
N GLU A 84 10.62 -2.87 -14.69
CA GLU A 84 11.34 -4.12 -14.94
C GLU A 84 11.19 -5.03 -13.73
N LEU A 85 11.17 -6.35 -13.96
CA LEU A 85 11.00 -7.37 -12.91
C LEU A 85 12.02 -7.25 -11.77
N ASP A 86 13.22 -6.74 -12.05
CA ASP A 86 14.30 -6.56 -11.07
C ASP A 86 14.45 -5.14 -10.54
N SER A 87 13.62 -4.20 -11.00
CA SER A 87 13.66 -2.82 -10.53
C SER A 87 13.04 -2.67 -9.15
N ASN A 88 13.45 -1.63 -8.44
CA ASN A 88 12.74 -1.15 -7.25
C ASN A 88 11.93 0.13 -7.53
N GLU A 89 11.92 0.60 -8.79
CA GLU A 89 11.23 1.81 -9.22
C GLU A 89 9.85 1.48 -9.81
N ILE A 90 8.84 2.23 -9.36
CA ILE A 90 7.47 2.14 -9.83
C ILE A 90 7.07 3.50 -10.40
N VAL A 91 6.57 3.51 -11.63
CA VAL A 91 6.14 4.74 -12.31
C VAL A 91 4.63 4.69 -12.52
N TYR A 92 3.93 5.69 -11.98
CA TYR A 92 2.48 5.78 -12.02
C TYR A 92 2.01 7.11 -12.60
N LYS A 93 1.22 7.05 -13.67
CA LYS A 93 0.54 8.22 -14.24
C LYS A 93 -0.83 8.36 -13.60
N THR A 94 -1.02 9.42 -12.82
CA THR A 94 -2.31 9.73 -12.18
C THR A 94 -3.35 10.20 -13.21
N LEU A 95 -4.63 10.14 -12.84
CA LEU A 95 -5.75 10.55 -13.70
C LEU A 95 -5.67 11.99 -14.22
N ASN A 96 -5.05 12.89 -13.46
CA ASN A 96 -4.81 14.29 -13.86
C ASN A 96 -3.57 14.45 -14.77
N GLY A 97 -2.94 13.35 -15.20
CA GLY A 97 -1.78 13.35 -16.07
C GLY A 97 -0.43 13.54 -15.38
N SER A 98 -0.38 13.76 -14.05
CA SER A 98 0.88 13.85 -13.32
C SER A 98 1.57 12.47 -13.24
N VAL A 99 2.90 12.46 -13.25
CA VAL A 99 3.67 11.23 -13.05
C VAL A 99 4.20 11.21 -11.61
N LYS A 100 4.00 10.08 -10.93
CA LYS A 100 4.57 9.79 -9.61
C LYS A 100 5.54 8.63 -9.74
N THR A 101 6.69 8.78 -9.12
CA THR A 101 7.68 7.73 -9.01
C THR A 101 7.78 7.28 -7.55
N TYR A 102 7.80 5.98 -7.34
CA TYR A 102 7.98 5.35 -6.05
C TYR A 102 9.21 4.45 -6.08
N PHE A 103 9.87 4.32 -4.93
CA PHE A 103 11.03 3.44 -4.75
C PHE A 103 10.75 2.48 -3.60
N LEU A 104 10.69 1.19 -3.91
CA LEU A 104 10.55 0.15 -2.89
C LEU A 104 11.83 0.06 -2.07
N SER A 105 11.66 -0.01 -0.74
CA SER A 105 12.76 -0.42 0.14
C SER A 105 13.09 -1.90 -0.09
N ASN A 106 14.32 -2.32 0.22
CA ASN A 106 14.75 -3.72 0.09
C ASN A 106 13.81 -4.71 0.81
N LYS A 107 13.25 -4.30 1.94
CA LYS A 107 12.26 -5.10 2.69
C LYS A 107 10.99 -5.32 1.87
N GLU A 108 10.46 -4.26 1.27
CA GLU A 108 9.22 -4.31 0.50
C GLU A 108 9.42 -4.96 -0.86
N LEU A 109 10.60 -4.81 -1.47
CA LEU A 109 10.99 -5.54 -2.68
C LEU A 109 11.05 -7.06 -2.42
N LYS A 110 11.69 -7.48 -1.32
CA LYS A 110 11.71 -8.89 -0.92
C LYS A 110 10.29 -9.44 -0.70
N LYS A 111 9.44 -8.64 -0.04
CA LYS A 111 8.04 -9.00 0.20
C LYS A 111 7.26 -9.18 -1.11
N PHE A 112 7.49 -8.30 -2.08
CA PHE A 112 6.89 -8.38 -3.41
C PHE A 112 7.37 -9.60 -4.21
N ARG A 113 8.68 -9.89 -4.20
CA ARG A 113 9.25 -11.08 -4.87
C ARG A 113 8.69 -12.39 -4.32
N ASN A 114 8.61 -12.53 -3.00
CA ASN A 114 7.99 -13.69 -2.36
C ASN A 114 6.51 -13.88 -2.75
N PHE A 115 5.81 -12.79 -3.07
CA PHE A 115 4.45 -12.86 -3.57
C PHE A 115 4.41 -13.37 -5.02
N GLN A 116 5.33 -12.91 -5.88
CA GLN A 116 5.44 -13.38 -7.27
C GLN A 116 5.76 -14.88 -7.33
N GLU A 117 6.76 -15.35 -6.58
CA GLU A 117 7.12 -16.77 -6.49
C GLU A 117 5.92 -17.63 -6.09
N SER A 118 5.11 -17.16 -5.12
CA SER A 118 3.92 -17.89 -4.68
C SER A 118 2.79 -17.96 -5.71
N LEU A 119 2.75 -17.04 -6.68
CA LEU A 119 1.79 -17.10 -7.79
C LEU A 119 2.27 -18.07 -8.87
N ASP A 120 3.56 -18.06 -9.16
CA ASP A 120 4.16 -18.95 -10.16
C ASP A 120 4.02 -20.42 -9.74
N ASP A 121 4.21 -20.72 -8.44
CA ASP A 121 4.01 -22.07 -7.87
C ASP A 121 2.57 -22.60 -7.99
N ILE A 122 1.57 -21.74 -8.18
CA ILE A 122 0.15 -22.14 -8.30
C ILE A 122 -0.20 -22.49 -9.76
N ILE A 123 0.60 -22.01 -10.73
CA ILE A 123 0.34 -22.16 -12.16
C ILE A 123 1.05 -23.41 -12.75
N VAL A 124 1.91 -24.06 -11.96
CA VAL A 124 2.56 -25.36 -12.26
C VAL A 124 1.70 -26.53 -11.81
#